data_AF-A0A978UHN6-F1
#
_entry.id   AF-A0A978UHN6-F1
#
_cell.length_a   1.000
_cell.length_b   1.000
_cell.length_c   1.000
_cell.angle_alpha   90.00
_cell.angle_beta   90.00
_cell.angle_gamma   90.00
#
_symmetry.space_group_name_H-M   'P 1'
#
loop_
_entity.id
_entity.type
_entity.pdbx_description
1 polymer ?
#
loop_
_entity_poly.entity_id
_entity_poly.type
_entity_poly.pdbx_seq_one_letter_code
_entity_poly.pdbx_strand_id
1 'polypeptide(L)'
;MANAENLRLREQRRRALSESMVLLCILSICLGAFIVLVLLGGVAKVSFFFFVSWSWFIGTRYGASLRKQIKKMEVSQHSKYFCEFCGKFAVKRKSVGIWGCKDCGKVKAGGAYTLNTASAVTVRSTIRRLREQTES
;
A
#
# COMPACT_ATOMS: atom_id res chain seq x y z
N MET A 1 -45.58 12.85 -7.77
CA MET A 1 -44.47 11.95 -7.36
C MET A 1 -43.47 11.69 -8.50
N ALA A 2 -43.88 11.62 -9.77
CA ALA A 2 -43.00 11.42 -10.94
C ALA A 2 -41.92 12.51 -11.17
N ASN A 3 -42.06 13.71 -10.60
CA ASN A 3 -41.11 14.81 -10.83
C ASN A 3 -39.81 14.68 -10.00
N ALA A 4 -39.86 13.95 -8.87
CA ALA A 4 -38.69 13.75 -8.00
C ALA A 4 -37.72 12.68 -8.54
N GLU A 5 -38.24 11.64 -9.19
CA GLU A 5 -37.41 10.62 -9.84
C GLU A 5 -36.68 11.17 -11.07
N ASN A 6 -37.35 12.01 -11.87
CA ASN A 6 -36.74 12.66 -13.04
C ASN A 6 -35.57 13.61 -12.66
N LEU A 7 -35.65 14.27 -11.50
CA LEU A 7 -34.55 15.08 -10.96
C LEU A 7 -33.36 14.22 -10.47
N ARG A 8 -33.63 13.08 -9.81
CA ARG A 8 -32.58 12.13 -9.39
C ARG A 8 -31.84 11.49 -10.57
N LEU A 9 -32.55 11.16 -11.65
CA LEU A 9 -31.97 10.63 -12.89
C LEU A 9 -31.09 11.67 -13.62
N ARG A 10 -31.48 12.96 -13.59
CA ARG A 10 -30.66 14.07 -14.12
C ARG A 10 -29.40 14.31 -13.29
N GLU A 11 -29.49 14.15 -11.96
CA GLU A 11 -28.35 14.22 -11.04
C GLU A 11 -27.36 13.06 -11.27
N GLN A 12 -27.87 11.83 -11.46
CA GLN A 12 -27.05 10.66 -11.80
C GLN A 12 -26.33 10.84 -13.15
N ARG A 13 -27.01 11.41 -14.16
CA ARG A 13 -26.42 11.65 -15.48
C ARG A 13 -25.30 12.72 -15.43
N ARG A 14 -25.40 13.73 -14.56
CA ARG A 14 -24.31 14.71 -14.32
C ARG A 14 -23.08 14.11 -13.64
N ARG A 15 -23.26 13.17 -12.70
CA ARG A 15 -22.13 12.46 -12.06
C ARG A 15 -21.39 11.54 -13.05
N ALA A 16 -22.13 10.82 -13.90
CA ALA A 16 -21.54 9.97 -14.94
C ALA A 16 -20.71 10.75 -15.98
N LEU A 17 -21.12 11.98 -16.34
CA LEU A 17 -20.37 12.87 -17.23
C LEU A 17 -19.09 13.43 -16.57
N SER A 18 -19.10 13.67 -15.25
CA SER A 18 -17.88 14.04 -14.53
C SER A 18 -16.90 12.87 -14.40
N GLU A 19 -17.40 11.64 -14.20
CA GLU A 19 -16.56 10.44 -14.05
C GLU A 19 -15.87 10.06 -15.38
N SER A 20 -16.56 10.19 -16.51
CA SER A 20 -15.98 9.92 -17.84
C SER A 20 -14.92 10.97 -18.24
N MET A 21 -15.14 12.26 -17.92
CA MET A 21 -14.12 13.29 -18.12
C MET A 21 -12.88 13.07 -17.25
N VAL A 22 -13.05 12.62 -16.00
CA VAL A 22 -11.93 12.32 -15.10
C VAL A 22 -11.13 11.12 -15.62
N LEU A 23 -11.79 10.07 -16.10
CA LEU A 23 -11.13 8.90 -16.72
C LEU A 23 -10.36 9.27 -17.99
N LEU A 24 -10.92 10.12 -18.86
CA LEU A 24 -10.24 10.58 -20.07
C LEU A 24 -9.01 11.45 -19.75
N CYS A 25 -9.10 12.35 -18.75
CA CYS A 25 -7.94 13.11 -18.28
C CYS A 25 -6.87 12.20 -17.67
N ILE A 26 -7.25 11.20 -16.86
CA ILE A 26 -6.31 10.24 -16.28
C ILE A 26 -5.62 9.41 -17.38
N LEU A 27 -6.37 8.93 -18.38
CA LEU A 27 -5.79 8.21 -19.51
C LEU A 27 -4.80 9.09 -20.29
N SER A 28 -5.13 10.35 -20.58
CA SER A 28 -4.23 11.27 -21.30
C SER A 28 -2.94 11.55 -20.52
N ILE A 29 -3.02 11.72 -19.20
CA ILE A 29 -1.86 11.93 -18.33
C ILE A 29 -1.01 10.65 -18.24
N CYS A 30 -1.65 9.48 -18.13
CA CYS A 30 -0.97 8.20 -18.06
C CYS A 30 -0.26 7.84 -19.38
N LEU A 31 -0.89 8.08 -20.53
CA LEU A 31 -0.28 7.87 -21.84
C LEU A 31 0.93 8.81 -22.06
N GLY A 32 0.80 10.10 -21.71
CA GLY A 32 1.90 11.06 -21.80
C GLY A 32 3.10 10.69 -20.91
N ALA A 33 2.82 10.28 -19.67
CA ALA A 33 3.87 9.83 -18.75
C ALA A 33 4.55 8.53 -19.22
N PHE A 34 3.81 7.62 -19.86
CA PHE A 34 4.37 6.38 -20.39
C PHE A 34 5.34 6.64 -21.55
N ILE A 35 4.98 7.55 -22.47
CA ILE A 35 5.82 7.92 -23.62
C ILE A 35 7.14 8.56 -23.16
N VAL A 36 7.08 9.52 -22.23
CA VAL A 36 8.28 10.18 -21.68
C VAL A 36 9.21 9.20 -20.98
N LEU A 37 8.64 8.19 -20.31
CA LEU A 37 9.38 7.22 -19.52
C LEU A 37 10.05 6.13 -20.39
N VAL A 38 9.41 5.76 -21.51
CA VAL A 38 10.00 4.89 -22.54
C VAL A 38 11.16 5.61 -23.26
N LEU A 39 11.04 6.91 -23.56
CA LEU A 39 12.06 7.67 -24.27
C LEU A 39 13.31 7.99 -23.42
N LEU A 40 13.17 8.06 -22.09
CA LEU A 40 14.28 8.41 -21.19
C LEU A 40 15.06 7.21 -20.63
N GLY A 41 14.85 5.99 -21.12
CA GLY A 41 15.73 4.84 -20.87
C GLY A 41 16.02 4.51 -19.39
N GLY A 42 15.17 4.97 -18.47
CA GLY A 42 15.44 4.97 -17.03
C GLY A 42 14.57 3.97 -16.27
N VAL A 43 15.01 2.72 -16.16
CA VAL A 43 14.32 1.59 -15.51
C VAL A 43 14.16 1.74 -13.97
N ALA A 44 14.31 2.95 -13.39
CA ALA A 44 14.38 3.12 -11.92
C ALA A 44 13.33 4.04 -11.28
N LYS A 45 12.47 4.74 -12.04
CA LYS A 45 11.53 5.74 -11.46
C LYS A 45 10.04 5.37 -11.50
N VAL A 46 9.67 4.20 -12.04
CA VAL A 46 8.24 3.80 -12.17
C VAL A 46 7.60 3.49 -10.81
N SER A 47 8.35 2.98 -9.83
CA SER A 47 7.82 2.77 -8.47
C SER A 47 7.47 4.07 -7.75
N PHE A 48 7.99 5.22 -8.20
CA PHE A 48 7.70 6.50 -7.55
C PHE A 48 6.30 6.99 -7.90
N PHE A 49 5.83 6.74 -9.13
CA PHE A 49 4.61 7.35 -9.66
C PHE A 49 3.32 6.67 -9.16
N PHE A 50 3.31 5.35 -9.02
CA PHE A 50 2.15 4.62 -8.49
C PHE A 50 1.92 4.87 -6.99
N PHE A 51 2.97 5.29 -6.28
CA PHE A 51 2.94 5.63 -4.85
C PHE A 51 2.48 7.07 -4.56
N VAL A 52 2.46 7.95 -5.56
CA VAL A 52 2.02 9.35 -5.35
C VAL A 52 0.51 9.42 -5.16
N SER A 53 -0.27 8.46 -5.65
CA SER A 53 -1.73 8.58 -5.67
C SER A 53 -2.40 8.60 -4.28
N TRP A 54 -1.83 7.96 -3.25
CA TRP A 54 -2.39 8.01 -1.88
C TRP A 54 -1.80 9.17 -1.06
N SER A 55 -0.50 9.44 -1.18
CA SER A 55 0.12 10.62 -0.55
C SER A 55 -0.41 11.94 -1.12
N TRP A 56 -0.96 11.95 -2.33
CA TRP A 56 -1.58 13.14 -2.94
C TRP A 56 -2.89 13.54 -2.26
N PHE A 57 -3.64 12.58 -1.68
CA PHE A 57 -4.82 12.90 -0.86
C PHE A 57 -4.45 13.75 0.36
N ILE A 58 -3.23 13.57 0.86
CA ILE A 58 -2.62 14.40 1.89
C ILE A 58 -1.89 15.56 1.18
N GLY A 59 -2.65 16.54 0.70
CA GLY A 59 -2.15 17.64 -0.14
C GLY A 59 -1.04 18.51 0.47
N THR A 60 -0.90 19.75 0.00
CA THR A 60 0.18 20.67 0.45
C THR A 60 0.12 21.07 1.93
N ARG A 61 -1.00 20.80 2.62
CA ARG A 61 -1.29 21.32 3.97
C ARG A 61 -0.46 20.70 5.09
N TYR A 62 -0.12 19.42 4.99
CA TYR A 62 0.68 18.75 6.02
C TYR A 62 2.12 18.68 5.52
N GLY A 63 3.00 19.47 6.13
CA GLY A 63 4.37 19.75 5.66
C GLY A 63 5.22 18.55 5.23
N ALA A 64 6.36 18.83 4.60
CA ALA A 64 7.20 17.81 3.95
C ALA A 64 7.70 16.70 4.89
N SER A 65 7.88 16.98 6.18
CA SER A 65 8.29 16.00 7.19
C SER A 65 7.25 14.89 7.38
N LEU A 66 5.98 15.25 7.53
CA LEU A 66 4.89 14.28 7.74
C LEU A 66 4.69 13.41 6.49
N ARG A 67 4.75 14.00 5.30
CA ARG A 67 4.65 13.25 4.03
C ARG A 67 5.76 12.22 3.89
N LYS A 68 7.00 12.54 4.29
CA LYS A 68 8.12 11.59 4.28
C LYS A 68 7.89 10.41 5.23
N GLN A 69 7.35 10.65 6.42
CA GLN A 69 7.06 9.59 7.39
C GLN A 69 5.92 8.68 6.93
N ILE A 70 4.82 9.25 6.45
CA ILE A 70 3.69 8.48 5.93
C ILE A 70 4.12 7.64 4.73
N LYS A 71 4.88 8.21 3.80
CA LYS A 71 5.41 7.47 2.66
C LYS A 71 6.24 6.27 3.09
N LYS A 72 7.09 6.42 4.12
CA LYS A 72 7.89 5.32 4.67
C LYS A 72 7.00 4.19 5.21
N MET A 73 5.96 4.53 5.97
CA MET A 73 5.01 3.55 6.51
C MET A 73 4.14 2.90 5.41
N GLU A 74 3.81 3.66 4.37
CA GLU A 74 3.01 3.18 3.26
C GLU A 74 3.80 2.20 2.37
N VAL A 75 5.09 2.45 2.15
CA VAL A 75 5.98 1.52 1.44
C VAL A 75 6.08 0.21 2.22
N SER A 76 6.30 0.28 3.53
CA SER A 76 6.42 -0.93 4.33
C SER A 76 5.11 -1.73 4.38
N GLN A 77 3.95 -1.08 4.51
CA GLN A 77 2.67 -1.81 4.57
C GLN A 77 2.29 -2.51 3.26
N HIS A 78 2.65 -1.94 2.10
CA HIS A 78 2.32 -2.51 0.78
C HIS A 78 3.39 -3.47 0.25
N SER A 79 4.56 -3.50 0.88
CA SER A 79 5.64 -4.41 0.50
C SER A 79 5.26 -5.88 0.77
N LYS A 80 5.77 -6.78 -0.07
CA LYS A 80 5.65 -8.22 0.15
C LYS A 80 6.82 -8.67 1.04
N TYR A 81 6.53 -9.40 2.11
CA TYR A 81 7.55 -9.92 3.01
C TYR A 81 7.89 -11.37 2.74
N PHE A 82 9.09 -11.75 3.16
CA PHE A 82 9.58 -13.12 3.15
C PHE A 82 8.79 -13.98 4.14
N CYS A 83 8.36 -15.16 3.69
CA CYS A 83 7.72 -16.15 4.55
C CYS A 83 8.74 -17.16 5.09
N GLU A 84 8.87 -17.25 6.41
CA GLU A 84 9.73 -18.25 7.08
C GLU A 84 9.28 -19.71 6.82
N PHE A 85 8.05 -19.94 6.37
CA PHE A 85 7.51 -21.30 6.15
C PHE A 85 7.65 -21.81 4.71
N CYS A 86 7.42 -20.96 3.71
CA CYS A 86 7.44 -21.37 2.29
C CYS A 86 8.63 -20.81 1.50
N GLY A 87 9.45 -19.95 2.10
CA GLY A 87 10.62 -19.34 1.44
C GLY A 87 10.30 -18.33 0.34
N LYS A 88 9.03 -18.02 0.09
CA LYS A 88 8.58 -17.09 -0.96
C LYS A 88 8.20 -15.72 -0.39
N PHE A 89 8.37 -14.67 -1.21
CA PHE A 89 7.90 -13.31 -0.90
C PHE A 89 6.41 -13.15 -1.21
N ALA A 90 5.57 -13.77 -0.38
CA ALA A 90 4.12 -13.83 -0.60
C ALA A 90 3.29 -13.32 0.59
N VAL A 91 3.95 -12.86 1.66
CA VAL A 91 3.25 -12.36 2.85
C VAL A 91 2.78 -10.94 2.62
N LYS A 92 1.47 -10.72 2.79
CA LYS A 92 0.82 -9.41 2.73
C LYS A 92 0.05 -9.12 4.02
N ARG A 93 -0.11 -7.84 4.33
CA ARG A 93 -0.94 -7.38 5.44
C ARG A 93 -2.42 -7.64 5.14
N LYS A 94 -3.14 -8.26 6.08
CA LYS A 94 -4.60 -8.39 6.02
C LYS A 94 -5.28 -7.29 6.83
N SER A 95 -4.82 -7.09 8.05
CA SER A 95 -5.27 -6.02 8.95
C SER A 95 -4.11 -5.55 9.83
N VAL A 96 -4.34 -4.60 10.73
CA VAL A 96 -3.31 -4.12 11.65
C VAL A 96 -2.78 -5.29 12.49
N GLY A 97 -1.47 -5.56 12.43
CA GLY A 97 -0.83 -6.63 13.19
C GLY A 97 -1.07 -8.06 12.67
N ILE A 98 -1.92 -8.26 11.66
CA ILE A 98 -2.21 -9.58 11.09
C ILE A 98 -1.67 -9.66 9.66
N TRP A 99 -0.78 -10.62 9.44
CA TRP A 99 -0.09 -10.84 8.17
C TRP A 99 -0.41 -12.23 7.63
N GLY A 100 -0.81 -12.32 6.37
CA GLY A 100 -1.18 -13.56 5.71
C GLY A 100 -0.29 -13.88 4.52
N CYS A 101 0.21 -15.10 4.48
CA CYS A 101 0.87 -15.69 3.33
C CYS A 101 -0.17 -16.12 2.30
N LYS A 102 -0.03 -15.70 1.03
CA LYS A 102 -0.94 -16.16 -0.04
C LYS A 102 -0.72 -17.63 -0.42
N ASP A 103 0.54 -18.05 -0.53
CA ASP A 103 0.88 -19.39 -1.04
C ASP A 103 0.63 -20.48 0.01
N CYS A 104 0.98 -20.20 1.26
CA CYS A 104 0.97 -21.17 2.34
C CYS A 104 -0.25 -21.05 3.28
N GLY A 105 -1.09 -20.03 3.10
CA GLY A 105 -2.28 -19.78 3.92
C GLY A 105 -2.01 -19.41 5.38
N LYS A 106 -0.77 -19.57 5.86
CA LYS A 106 -0.40 -19.30 7.26
C LYS A 106 -0.55 -17.82 7.58
N VAL A 107 -1.16 -17.56 8.74
CA VAL A 107 -1.35 -16.22 9.30
C VAL A 107 -0.37 -16.04 10.46
N LYS A 108 0.37 -14.93 10.44
CA LYS A 108 1.36 -14.56 11.45
C LYS A 108 0.96 -13.23 12.08
N ALA A 109 1.03 -13.15 13.41
CA ALA A 109 0.95 -11.89 14.13
C ALA A 109 2.30 -11.16 14.05
N GLY A 110 2.26 -9.86 13.79
CA GLY A 110 3.46 -9.04 13.57
C GLY A 110 3.23 -7.57 13.92
N GLY A 111 4.13 -6.71 13.46
CA GLY A 111 4.01 -5.27 13.66
C GLY A 111 2.85 -4.66 12.86
N ALA A 112 2.48 -3.42 13.22
CA ALA A 112 1.40 -2.69 12.57
C ALA A 112 1.69 -2.38 11.09
N TYR A 113 2.93 -2.02 10.77
CA TYR A 113 3.38 -1.60 9.43
C TYR A 113 4.54 -2.44 8.86
N THR A 114 5.14 -3.32 9.67
CA THR A 114 6.22 -4.23 9.29
C THR A 114 5.95 -5.62 9.85
N LEU A 115 6.37 -6.68 9.15
CA LEU A 115 6.17 -8.07 9.60
C LEU A 115 6.86 -8.33 10.96
N ASN A 116 8.10 -7.88 11.10
CA ASN A 116 8.91 -8.04 12.29
C ASN A 116 9.35 -6.66 12.79
N THR A 117 9.15 -6.38 14.07
CA THR A 117 9.69 -5.20 14.75
C THR A 117 11.03 -5.54 15.39
N ALA A 118 11.90 -4.55 15.58
CA ALA A 118 13.22 -4.76 16.20
C ALA A 118 13.09 -5.40 17.59
N SER A 119 12.15 -4.93 18.40
CA SER A 119 11.86 -5.50 19.73
C SER A 119 11.37 -6.94 19.67
N ALA A 120 10.56 -7.32 18.67
CA ALA A 120 10.11 -8.71 18.52
C ALA A 120 11.27 -9.63 18.08
N VAL A 121 12.26 -9.11 17.35
CA VAL A 121 13.45 -9.88 16.98
C VAL A 121 14.33 -10.13 18.21
N THR A 122 14.56 -9.12 19.05
CA THR A 122 15.37 -9.27 20.27
C THR A 122 14.69 -10.14 21.32
N VAL A 123 13.38 -10.03 21.51
CA VAL A 123 12.64 -10.89 22.44
C VAL A 123 12.74 -12.36 22.01
N ARG A 124 12.66 -12.67 20.72
CA ARG A 124 12.81 -14.05 20.22
C ARG A 124 14.20 -14.62 20.51
N SER A 125 15.27 -13.84 20.36
CA SER A 125 16.62 -14.31 20.68
C SER A 125 16.85 -14.45 22.18
N THR A 126 16.33 -13.53 22.99
CA THR A 126 16.42 -13.61 24.46
C THR A 126 15.68 -14.82 25.01
N ILE A 127 14.45 -15.08 24.56
CA ILE A 127 13.68 -16.26 25.01
C ILE A 127 14.41 -17.55 24.66
N ARG A 128 14.98 -17.65 23.45
CA ARG A 128 15.76 -18.81 23.05
C ARG A 128 16.93 -19.06 24.01
N ARG A 129 17.71 -18.02 24.31
CA ARG A 129 18.85 -18.11 25.23
C ARG A 129 18.43 -18.51 26.65
N LEU A 130 17.32 -17.96 27.15
CA LEU A 130 16.83 -18.29 28.49
C LEU A 130 16.34 -19.74 28.59
N ARG A 131 15.74 -20.29 27.53
CA ARG A 131 15.33 -21.71 27.48
C ARG A 131 16.53 -22.65 27.54
N GLU A 132 17.57 -22.37 26.75
CA GLU A 132 18.82 -23.14 26.74
C GLU A 132 19.49 -23.18 28.13
N GLN A 133 19.41 -22.07 28.89
CA GLN A 133 19.95 -21.99 30.26
C GLN A 133 19.14 -22.76 31.32
N THR A 134 17.87 -23.07 31.06
CA THR A 134 17.00 -23.77 32.03
C THR A 134 17.04 -25.28 31.82
N GLU A 135 17.35 -25.72 30.61
CA GLU A 135 17.43 -27.13 30.20
C GLU A 135 18.83 -27.74 30.42
N SER A 136 19.80 -26.93 30.85
CA SER A 136 21.15 -27.36 31.26
C SER A 136 21.27 -27.46 32.78
#